data_AF-A0A962IPG7-F1
#
_entry.id   AF-A0A962IPG7-F1
#
_cell.length_a   1.000
_cell.length_b   1.000
_cell.length_c   1.000
_cell.angle_alpha   90.00
_cell.angle_beta   90.00
_cell.angle_gamma   90.00
#
_symmetry.space_group_name_H-M   'P 1'
#
loop_
_entity.id
_entity.type
_entity.pdbx_description
1 polymer ?
#
loop_
_entity_poly.entity_id
_entity_poly.type
_entity_poly.pdbx_seq_one_letter_code
_entity_poly.pdbx_strand_id
1 'polypeptide(L)' 'MAILLISTILSIMTACLVWLFAGSHLPPGETEKWPVMNNIAWYAVGAFLPIFLIIFFTN' A
#
# COMPACT_ATOMS: atom_id res chain seq x y z
N MET A 1 -13.87 11.47 -12.01
CA MET A 1 -13.95 10.13 -11.35
C MET A 1 -12.81 9.20 -11.74
N ALA A 2 -12.35 9.18 -13.00
CA ALA A 2 -11.19 8.38 -13.41
C ALA A 2 -9.90 8.64 -12.61
N ILE A 3 -9.65 9.90 -12.21
CA ILE A 3 -8.45 10.26 -11.43
C ILE A 3 -8.49 9.66 -10.00
N LEU A 4 -9.67 9.55 -9.39
CA LEU A 4 -9.84 8.85 -8.11
C LEU A 4 -9.52 7.36 -8.27
N LEU A 5 -10.03 6.73 -9.33
CA LEU A 5 -9.71 5.34 -9.66
C LEU A 5 -8.20 5.13 -9.81
N ILE A 6 -7.51 6.05 -10.49
CA ILE A 6 -6.05 6.03 -10.65
C ILE A 6 -5.34 6.09 -9.29
N SER A 7 -5.77 7.00 -8.39
CA SER A 7 -5.18 7.09 -7.05
C SER A 7 -5.38 5.81 -6.23
N THR A 8 -6.53 5.14 -6.36
CA THR A 8 -6.80 3.85 -5.71
C THR A 8 -5.91 2.74 -6.25
N ILE A 9 -5.80 2.63 -7.58
CA ILE A 9 -4.95 1.62 -8.23
C ILE A 9 -3.49 1.82 -7.84
N LEU A 10 -3.00 3.06 -7.91
CA LEU A 10 -1.63 3.39 -7.52
C LEU A 10 -1.38 3.04 -6.05
N SER A 11 -2.33 3.32 -5.16
CA SER A 11 -2.19 2.96 -3.75
C SER A 11 -2.06 1.46 -3.51
N ILE A 12 -2.88 0.65 -4.19
CA ILE A 12 -2.79 -0.82 -4.11
C ILE A 12 -1.46 -1.31 -4.68
N MET A 13 -1.01 -0.76 -5.81
CA MET A 13 0.30 -1.11 -6.39
C MET A 13 1.45 -0.78 -5.43
N THR A 14 1.44 0.40 -4.83
CA THR A 14 2.43 0.81 -3.83
C THR A 14 2.38 -0.10 -2.60
N ALA A 15 1.19 -0.47 -2.13
CA ALA A 15 1.02 -1.39 -1.01
C ALA A 15 1.63 -2.77 -1.28
N CYS A 16 1.42 -3.31 -2.49
CA CYS A 16 2.05 -4.56 -2.92
C CYS A 16 3.57 -4.45 -2.98
N LEU A 17 4.12 -3.32 -3.45
CA LEU A 17 5.57 -3.09 -3.46
C LEU A 17 6.12 -3.03 -2.02
N VAL A 18 5.47 -2.28 -1.12
CA VAL A 18 5.87 -2.21 0.30
C VAL A 18 5.81 -3.59 0.96
N TRP A 19 4.79 -4.39 0.63
CA TRP A 19 4.70 -5.78 1.09
C TRP A 19 5.87 -6.63 0.57
N LEU A 20 6.20 -6.55 -0.71
CA LEU A 20 7.31 -7.32 -1.27
C LEU A 20 8.66 -6.95 -0.64
N PHE A 21 8.93 -5.65 -0.47
CA PHE A 21 10.21 -5.14 0.04
C PHE A 21 10.39 -5.32 1.54
N ALA A 22 9.35 -5.08 2.33
CA ALA A 22 9.45 -5.04 3.79
C ALA A 22 8.52 -6.04 4.48
N GLY A 23 7.25 -6.07 4.08
CA GLY A 23 6.24 -6.90 4.75
C GLY A 23 6.49 -8.41 4.65
N SER A 24 7.09 -8.87 3.55
CA SER A 24 7.43 -10.27 3.30
C SER A 24 8.48 -10.82 4.28
N HIS A 25 9.23 -9.94 4.94
CA HIS A 25 10.23 -10.26 5.95
C HIS A 25 9.69 -10.12 7.39
N LEU A 26 8.42 -9.73 7.58
CA LEU A 26 7.82 -9.51 8.89
C LEU A 26 6.84 -10.64 9.29
N PRO A 27 6.85 -11.06 10.57
CA PRO A 27 7.84 -10.74 11.59
C PRO A 27 9.14 -11.57 11.39
N PRO A 28 10.32 -10.98 11.61
CA PRO A 28 11.58 -11.67 11.38
C PRO A 28 11.80 -12.78 12.42
N GLY A 29 12.19 -13.97 11.97
CA GLY A 29 12.49 -15.11 12.84
C GLY A 29 11.28 -15.96 13.25
N GLU A 30 10.09 -15.63 12.77
CA GLU A 30 8.86 -16.38 13.03
C GLU A 30 8.50 -17.27 11.84
N THR A 31 8.00 -18.48 12.13
CA THR A 31 7.48 -19.40 11.10
C THR A 31 6.12 -18.96 10.57
N GLU A 32 5.33 -18.25 11.38
CA GLU A 32 4.05 -17.69 11.00
C GLU A 32 4.20 -16.23 10.56
N LYS A 33 4.06 -15.99 9.25
CA LYS A 33 4.10 -14.63 8.70
C LYS A 33 2.77 -13.92 8.91
N TRP A 34 2.80 -12.60 9.00
CA TRP A 34 1.57 -11.82 9.07
C TRP A 34 0.70 -12.04 7.81
N PRO A 35 -0.64 -12.05 7.94
CA PRO A 35 -1.53 -12.29 6.81
C PRO A 35 -1.32 -11.28 5.69
N VAL A 36 -0.95 -11.77 4.50
CA VAL A 36 -0.63 -10.95 3.31
C VAL A 36 -1.72 -9.93 3.02
N MET A 37 -2.98 -10.37 2.99
CA MET A 37 -4.13 -9.52 2.65
C MET A 37 -4.33 -8.38 3.66
N ASN A 38 -4.13 -8.67 4.95
CA ASN A 38 -4.27 -7.66 6.00
C ASN A 38 -3.20 -6.57 5.86
N ASN A 39 -1.96 -6.95 5.61
CA ASN A 39 -0.87 -5.97 5.49
C ASN A 39 -0.98 -5.13 4.22
N ILE A 40 -1.33 -5.75 3.08
CA ILE A 40 -1.56 -5.01 1.85
C ILE A 40 -2.74 -4.04 2.02
N ALA A 41 -3.82 -4.44 2.69
CA ALA A 41 -4.94 -3.54 2.96
C ALA A 41 -4.51 -2.32 3.79
N TRP A 42 -3.77 -2.54 4.89
CA TRP A 42 -3.26 -1.43 5.72
C TRP A 42 -2.28 -0.53 4.99
N TYR A 43 -1.36 -1.10 4.20
CA TYR A 43 -0.44 -0.32 3.38
C TYR A 43 -1.17 0.46 2.29
N ALA A 44 -2.22 -0.09 1.69
CA ALA A 44 -3.04 0.61 0.69
C ALA A 44 -3.86 1.73 1.31
N VAL A 45 -4.41 1.56 2.51
CA VAL A 45 -5.09 2.65 3.23
C VAL A 45 -4.09 3.75 3.58
N GLY A 46 -2.91 3.37 4.09
CA GLY A 46 -1.85 4.31 4.45
C GLY A 46 -1.26 5.07 3.25
N ALA A 47 -1.10 4.40 2.10
CA ALA A 47 -0.56 5.00 0.88
C ALA A 47 -1.62 5.82 0.09
N PHE A 48 -2.91 5.58 0.33
CA PHE A 48 -3.97 6.25 -0.43
C PHE A 48 -3.96 7.76 -0.20
N LEU A 49 -3.91 8.19 1.06
CA LEU A 49 -3.91 9.61 1.41
C LEU A 49 -2.72 10.38 0.80
N PRO A 50 -1.45 9.96 0.95
CA PRO A 50 -0.33 10.68 0.35
C PRO A 50 -0.39 10.68 -1.18
N ILE A 51 -0.77 9.57 -1.82
CA ILE A 51 -0.92 9.51 -3.29
C ILE A 51 -2.02 10.45 -3.77
N PHE A 52 -3.16 10.46 -3.08
CA PHE A 52 -4.26 11.38 -3.36
C PHE A 52 -3.80 12.83 -3.24
N LEU A 53 -3.14 13.19 -2.14
CA LEU A 53 -2.65 14.55 -1.93
C LEU A 53 -1.65 14.98 -3.02
N ILE A 54 -0.70 14.11 -3.39
CA ILE A 54 0.28 14.41 -4.44
C ILE A 54 -0.40 14.69 -5.79
N ILE A 55 -1.35 13.84 -6.19
CA ILE A 55 -2.01 13.96 -7.49
C ILE A 55 -2.90 15.21 -7.56
N PHE A 56 -3.61 15.52 -6.48
CA PHE A 56 -4.65 16.55 -6.49
C PHE A 56 -4.21 17.92 -5.94
N PHE A 57 -3.13 18.01 -5.16
CA PHE A 57 -2.78 19.23 -4.41
C PHE A 57 -1.34 19.71 -4.56
N THR A 58 -0.45 18.95 -5.23
CA THR A 58 0.97 19.32 -5.38
C THR A 58 1.31 19.76 -6.81
N ASN A 59 0.33 20.19 -7.60
CA ASN A 59 0.53 20.84 -8.91
C ASN A 59 0.56 22.36 -8.80
#